data_AF-A0A699TH16-F1
#
_entry.id   AF-A0A699TH16-F1
#
_cell.length_a   1.000
_cell.length_b   1.000
_cell.length_c   1.000
_cell.angle_alpha   90.00
_cell.angle_beta   90.00
_cell.angle_gamma   90.00
#
_symmetry.space_group_name_H-M   'P 1'
#
loop_
_entity.id
_entity.type
_entity.pdbx_description
1 polymer ?
#
loop_
_entity_poly.entity_id
_entity_poly.type
_entity_poly.pdbx_seq_one_letter_code
_entity_poly.pdbx_strand_id
1 'polypeptide(L)' 'MDSLSPRVVSAAKLPILNPNEFDLWKMRIEQYFLMTDYSLWEDILNGDSPVPTRLVEGVAQ' A
#
# COMPACT_ATOMS: atom_id res chain seq x y z
N MET A 1 1.17 31.81 -18.24
CA MET A 1 0.63 30.64 -18.95
C MET A 1 0.71 29.48 -17.98
N ASP A 2 -0.43 29.17 -17.37
CA ASP A 2 -0.54 28.14 -16.35
C ASP A 2 -0.34 26.77 -16.98
N SER A 3 0.76 26.12 -16.65
CA SER A 3 1.00 24.72 -17.03
C SER A 3 0.12 23.83 -16.16
N LEU A 4 -1.06 23.46 -16.68
CA LEU A 4 -1.80 22.32 -16.16
C LEU A 4 -0.95 21.07 -16.36
N SER A 5 -0.18 20.70 -15.33
CA SER A 5 0.49 19.42 -15.26
C SER A 5 -0.58 18.33 -15.34
N PRO A 6 -0.59 17.47 -16.38
CA PRO A 6 -1.46 16.32 -16.38
C PRO A 6 -0.93 15.40 -15.28
N ARG A 7 -1.63 15.34 -14.15
CA ARG A 7 -1.41 14.25 -13.20
C ARG A 7 -1.78 12.98 -13.95
N VAL A 8 -0.78 12.33 -14.55
CA VAL A 8 -0.95 11.08 -15.30
C VAL A 8 -1.31 10.03 -14.26
N VAL A 9 -2.60 9.86 -14.04
CA VAL A 9 -3.13 8.73 -13.28
C VAL A 9 -2.91 7.50 -14.16
N SER A 10 -1.88 6.73 -13.82
CA SER A 10 -1.64 5.45 -14.47
C SER A 10 -2.74 4.48 -14.06
N ALA A 11 -3.69 4.24 -14.96
CA ALA A 11 -4.72 3.22 -14.80
C ALA A 11 -4.20 1.91 -15.41
N ALA A 12 -3.88 0.93 -14.57
CA ALA A 12 -3.63 -0.42 -15.03
C ALA A 12 -4.97 -1.03 -15.51
N LYS A 13 -5.05 -1.40 -16.79
CA LYS A 13 -6.22 -2.11 -17.32
C LYS A 13 -6.10 -3.55 -16.83
N LEU A 14 -6.87 -3.90 -15.80
CA LEU A 14 -6.91 -5.28 -15.31
C LEU A 14 -7.37 -6.18 -16.48
N PRO A 15 -6.69 -7.30 -16.76
CA PRO A 15 -7.25 -8.29 -17.67
C PRO A 15 -8.64 -8.62 -17.12
N ILE A 16 -9.65 -8.60 -18.00
CA ILE A 16 -11.02 -8.94 -17.61
C ILE A 16 -10.98 -10.41 -17.18
N LEU A 17 -10.83 -10.61 -15.87
CA LEU A 17 -10.93 -11.92 -15.25
C LEU A 17 -12.38 -12.38 -15.41
N ASN A 18 -12.59 -13.66 -15.69
CA ASN A 18 -13.94 -14.21 -15.56
C ASN A 18 -14.43 -14.03 -14.09
N PRO A 19 -15.74 -14.03 -13.83
CA PRO A 19 -16.26 -13.76 -12.49
C PRO A 19 -15.61 -14.61 -11.39
N ASN A 20 -15.33 -15.89 -11.66
CA ASN A 20 -14.73 -16.80 -10.69
C ASN A 20 -13.27 -16.43 -10.36
N GLU A 21 -12.46 -16.09 -11.37
CA GLU A 21 -11.08 -15.65 -11.18
C GLU A 21 -11.01 -14.28 -10.50
N PHE A 22 -11.96 -13.39 -10.79
CA PHE A 22 -12.07 -12.10 -10.12
C PHE A 22 -12.36 -12.27 -8.63
N ASP A 23 -13.31 -13.12 -8.26
CA ASP A 23 -13.64 -13.39 -6.85
C ASP A 23 -12.46 -14.01 -6.11
N LEU A 24 -11.72 -14.94 -6.73
CA LEU A 24 -10.51 -15.52 -6.14
C LEU A 24 -9.38 -14.49 -5.99
N TRP A 25 -9.19 -13.63 -6.98
CA TRP A 25 -8.19 -12.55 -6.92
C TRP A 25 -8.54 -11.55 -5.83
N LYS A 26 -9.82 -11.20 -5.70
CA LYS A 26 -10.34 -10.33 -4.65
C LYS A 26 -10.11 -10.92 -3.26
N MET A 27 -10.44 -12.20 -3.06
CA MET A 27 -10.17 -12.91 -1.80
C MET A 27 -8.69 -12.89 -1.44
N ARG A 28 -7.78 -13.10 -2.41
CA ARG A 28 -6.34 -13.03 -2.16
C ARG A 28 -5.89 -11.64 -1.75
N ILE A 29 -6.37 -10.59 -2.41
CA ILE A 29 -6.05 -9.20 -2.03
C ILE A 29 -6.55 -8.88 -0.63
N GLU A 30 -7.79 -9.23 -0.31
CA GLU A 30 -8.36 -9.03 1.02
C GLU A 30 -7.55 -9.76 2.09
N GLN A 31 -7.10 -10.99 1.81
CA GLN A 31 -6.22 -11.74 2.72
C GLN A 31 -4.83 -11.13 2.88
N TYR A 32 -4.22 -10.60 1.80
CA TYR A 32 -2.94 -9.92 1.89
C TYR A 32 -3.04 -8.67 2.76
N PHE A 33 -4.06 -7.82 2.54
CA PHE A 33 -4.30 -6.65 3.39
C PHE A 33 -4.55 -7.05 4.84
N LEU A 34 -5.40 -8.05 5.08
CA LEU A 34 -5.67 -8.54 6.43
C LEU A 34 -4.39 -9.03 7.13
N MET A 35 -3.59 -9.87 6.47
CA MET A 35 -2.34 -10.36 7.04
C MET A 35 -1.31 -9.26 7.26
N THR A 36 -1.18 -8.31 6.33
CA THR A 36 -0.26 -7.18 6.47
C THR A 36 -0.72 -6.23 7.59
N ASP A 37 -2.01 -5.95 7.70
CA ASP A 37 -2.56 -5.12 8.77
C ASP A 37 -2.37 -5.80 10.14
N TYR A 38 -2.58 -7.11 10.25
CA TYR A 38 -2.27 -7.83 11.50
C TYR A 38 -0.78 -7.83 11.82
N SER A 39 0.10 -8.07 10.84
CA SER A 39 1.55 -8.01 11.07
C SER A 39 1.98 -6.62 11.51
N LEU A 40 1.45 -5.58 10.87
CA LEU A 40 1.75 -4.19 11.22
C LEU A 40 1.18 -3.83 12.60
N TRP A 41 -0.02 -4.29 12.92
CA TRP A 41 -0.62 -4.11 14.24
C TRP A 41 0.17 -4.84 15.33
N GLU A 42 0.61 -6.07 15.08
CA GLU A 42 1.51 -6.81 15.97
C GLU A 42 2.83 -6.06 16.16
N ASP A 43 3.45 -5.54 15.10
CA ASP A 43 4.71 -4.78 15.21
C ASP A 43 4.55 -3.46 15.98
N ILE A 44 3.38 -2.80 15.86
CA ILE A 44 3.04 -1.60 16.63
C ILE A 44 2.74 -1.94 18.10
N LEU A 45 2.02 -3.04 18.36
CA LEU A 45 1.61 -3.47 19.71
C LEU A 45 2.76 -4.09 20.51
N ASN A 46 3.65 -4.84 19.85
CA ASN A 46 4.79 -5.49 20.48
C ASN A 46 5.91 -4.50 20.83
N GLY A 47 5.86 -3.24 20.38
CA GLY A 47 6.76 -2.16 20.80
C GLY A 47 8.24 -2.31 20.40
N ASP A 48 8.60 -3.44 19.78
CA ASP A 48 9.95 -3.77 19.30
C ASP A 48 10.24 -3.21 17.90
N SER A 49 9.36 -2.37 17.35
CA SER A 49 9.61 -1.69 16.08
C SER A 49 10.79 -0.72 16.26
N PRO A 50 11.89 -0.86 15.49
CA PRO A 50 12.87 0.19 15.41
C PRO A 50 12.16 1.37 14.78
N VAL A 51 11.74 2.33 15.61
CA VAL A 51 11.33 3.66 15.16
C VAL A 51 12.30 4.04 14.06
N PRO A 52 11.85 4.37 12.84
CA PRO A 52 12.73 4.79 11.76
C PRO A 52 13.36 6.12 12.17
N THR A 53 14.37 6.05 13.03
CA THR A 53 15.09 7.18 13.63
C THR A 53 15.83 7.94 12.52
N ARG A 54 15.94 7.34 11.33
CA ARG A 54 16.50 7.94 10.12
C ARG A 54 15.57 8.89 9.35
N LEU A 55 14.31 9.07 9.74
CA LEU A 55 13.42 10.06 9.08
C LEU A 55 13.40 11.44 9.78
N VAL A 56 14.00 11.58 10.96
CA VAL A 56 14.01 12.86 11.70
C VAL A 56 15.36 13.61 11.61
N GLU A 57 16.44 12.96 11.18
CA GLU A 57 17.75 13.63 11.00
C GLU A 57 17.93 14.33 9.64
N GLY A 58 16.99 14.18 8.71
CA GLY A 58 17.07 14.77 7.35
C GLY A 58 16.30 16.07 7.13
N VAL A 59 15.62 16.61 8.15
CA VAL A 59 14.90 17.90 8.10
C VAL A 59 15.59 18.92 9.04
N ALA A 60 16.91 18.89 9.05
CA ALA A 60 17.74 19.91 9.67
C ALA A 60 19.01 20.15 8.84
N GLN A 61 18.82 20.66 7.62
CA GLN A 61 19.69 21.69 7.04
C GLN A 61 19.00 22.41 5.88
#